data_AF-A0A848TIM6-F1
#
_entry.id   AF-A0A848TIM6-F1
#
_cell.length_a   1.000
_cell.length_b   1.000
_cell.length_c   1.000
_cell.angle_alpha   90.00
_cell.angle_beta   90.00
_cell.angle_gamma   90.00
#
_symmetry.space_group_name_H-M   'P 1'
#
loop_
_entity.id
_entity.type
_entity.pdbx_description
1 polymer ?
#
loop_
_entity_poly.entity_id
_entity_poly.type
_entity_poly.pdbx_seq_one_letter_code
_entity_poly.pdbx_strand_id
1 'polypeptide(L)' 'MIHKNWQELIKPTQLEVKPGNDPARQATVIAEPLERGFGLTMG' A
#
# COMPACT_ATOMS: atom_id res chain seq x y z
N MET A 1 -26.35 15.53 -8.07
CA MET A 1 -24.95 15.74 -8.54
C MET A 1 -24.15 14.50 -8.20
N ILE A 2 -23.83 13.65 -9.18
CA ILE A 2 -22.98 12.46 -8.95
C ILE A 2 -21.53 12.93 -8.99
N HIS A 3 -20.89 12.97 -7.83
CA HIS A 3 -19.45 13.15 -7.72
C HIS A 3 -18.77 11.95 -8.39
N LYS A 4 -17.88 12.21 -9.35
CA LYS A 4 -17.05 11.21 -10.00
C LYS A 4 -16.03 10.67 -8.98
N ASN A 5 -16.39 9.61 -8.25
CA ASN A 5 -15.48 8.83 -7.39
C ASN A 5 -14.38 8.06 -8.18
N TRP A 6 -14.13 8.45 -9.43
CA TRP A 6 -13.29 7.72 -10.40
C TRP A 6 -12.08 8.55 -10.84
N GLN A 7 -11.81 9.67 -10.17
CA GLN A 7 -10.82 10.65 -10.62
C GLN A 7 -9.59 10.76 -9.70
N GLU A 8 -9.63 10.21 -8.49
CA GLU A 8 -8.52 10.22 -7.57
C GLU A 8 -8.13 8.80 -7.22
N LEU A 9 -7.04 8.33 -7.84
CA LEU A 9 -6.38 7.10 -7.39
C LEU A 9 -5.92 7.33 -5.95
N ILE A 10 -6.34 6.48 -5.01
CA ILE A 10 -5.74 6.43 -3.68
C ILE A 10 -4.28 6.04 -3.87
N LYS A 11 -3.38 7.02 -3.79
CA LYS A 11 -1.96 6.75 -3.71
C LYS A 11 -1.69 6.12 -2.34
N PRO A 12 -0.96 5.01 -2.25
CA PRO A 12 -0.55 4.50 -0.95
C PRO A 12 0.20 5.61 -0.22
N THR A 13 -0.28 5.95 0.97
CA THR A 13 0.50 6.75 1.91
C THR A 13 1.79 6.02 2.24
N GLN A 14 2.80 6.77 2.69
CA GLN A 14 4.16 6.31 3.02
C GLN A 14 4.18 4.85 3.50
N LEU A 15 4.96 4.00 2.82
CA LEU A 15 5.13 2.58 3.17
C LEU A 15 5.59 2.45 4.63
N GLU A 16 4.87 1.64 5.40
CA GLU A 16 5.31 1.27 6.75
C GLU A 16 6.28 0.09 6.64
N VAL A 17 7.49 0.26 7.15
CA VAL A 17 8.51 -0.79 7.17
C VAL A 17 8.74 -1.21 8.61
N LYS A 18 8.40 -2.46 8.93
CA LYS A 18 8.65 -3.09 10.23
C LYS A 18 9.90 -3.97 10.13
N PRO A 19 11.01 -3.63 10.81
CA PRO A 19 12.17 -4.51 10.82
C PRO A 19 11.84 -5.85 11.48
N GLY A 20 12.39 -6.94 10.95
CA GLY A 20 12.26 -8.28 11.51
C GLY A 20 13.27 -8.56 12.63
N ASN A 21 13.37 -9.82 13.05
CA ASN A 21 14.22 -10.23 14.16
C ASN A 21 15.72 -9.98 13.91
N ASP A 22 16.14 -10.07 12.64
CA ASP A 22 17.40 -9.52 12.14
C ASP A 22 17.09 -8.44 11.09
N PRO A 23 17.16 -7.14 11.47
CA PRO A 23 16.81 -6.03 10.57
C PRO A 23 17.66 -5.94 9.31
N ALA A 24 18.86 -6.53 9.29
CA ALA A 24 19.72 -6.55 8.12
C ALA A 24 19.30 -7.62 7.09
N ARG A 25 18.46 -8.59 7.50
CA ARG A 25 18.06 -9.74 6.67
C ARG A 25 16.56 -9.84 6.44
N GLN A 26 15.73 -9.30 7.32
CA GLN A 26 14.29 -9.44 7.25
C GLN A 26 13.58 -8.14 7.64
N ALA A 27 12.55 -7.79 6.88
CA ALA A 27 11.58 -6.75 7.21
C ALA A 27 10.22 -7.09 6.61
N THR A 28 9.16 -6.54 7.19
CA THR A 28 7.78 -6.58 6.67
C THR A 28 7.42 -5.18 6.18
N VAL A 29 6.93 -5.10 4.95
CA VAL A 29 6.49 -3.83 4.34
C VAL A 29 4.97 -3.85 4.20
N ILE A 30 4.31 -2.80 4.67
CA ILE A 30 2.86 -2.63 4.59
C ILE A 30 2.59 -1.43 3.69
N ALA A 31 1.86 -1.67 2.60
CA ALA A 31 1.41 -0.66 1.67
C ALA A 31 -0.10 -0.52 1.83
N GLU A 32 -0.55 0.39 2.69
CA GLU A 32 -1.97 0.69 2.88
C GLU A 32 -2.18 2.21 3.04
N PRO A 33 -3.33 2.76 2.61
CA PRO A 33 -4.43 2.09 1.91
C PRO A 33 -4.09 1.82 0.43
N LEU A 34 -4.57 0.69 -0.10
CA LEU A 34 -4.49 0.36 -1.53
C LEU A 34 -5.88 0.31 -2.14
N GLU A 35 -5.96 0.70 -3.41
CA GLU A 35 -7.17 0.48 -4.18
C GLU A 35 -7.44 -1.01 -4.40
N ARG A 36 -8.72 -1.35 -4.46
CA ARG A 36 -9.17 -2.71 -4.75
C ARG A 36 -8.55 -3.19 -6.07
N GLY A 37 -7.78 -4.28 -6.01
CA GLY A 37 -7.11 -4.89 -7.16
C GLY A 37 -5.61 -4.59 -7.25
N PHE A 38 -5.11 -3.51 -6.63
CA PHE A 38 -3.68 -3.18 -6.67
C PHE A 38 -2.82 -4.16 -5.87
N GLY A 39 -3.35 -4.70 -4.76
CA GLY A 39 -2.65 -5.71 -3.97
C GLY A 39 -2.33 -7.00 -4.74
N LEU A 40 -3.11 -7.37 -5.76
CA LEU A 40 -2.84 -8.54 -6.60
C LEU A 40 -1.78 -8.23 -7.67
N THR A 41 -1.72 -7.01 -8.19
CA THR A 41 -0.75 -6.60 -9.21
C THR A 41 0.64 -6.35 -8.63
N MET A 42 0.74 -5.95 -7.35
CA MET A 42 2.01 -5.75 -6.67
C MET A 42 2.55 -7.00 -5.94
N GLY A 43 1.75 -8.06 -5.83
CA GLY A 43 2.08 -9.29 -5.10
C GLY A 43 2.98 -10.26 -5.86
#